data_AF-A0A2Z6M121-F1
#
_entry.id   AF-A0A2Z6M121-F1
#
_cell.length_a   1.000
_cell.length_b   1.000
_cell.length_c   1.000
_cell.angle_alpha   90.00
_cell.angle_beta   90.00
_cell.angle_gamma   90.00
#
_symmetry.space_group_name_H-M   'P 1'
#
loop_
_entity.id
_entity.type
_entity.pdbx_description
1 polymer ?
#
loop_
_entity_poly.entity_id
_entity_poly.type
_entity_poly.pdbx_seq_one_letter_code
_entity_poly.pdbx_strand_id
1 'polypeptide(L)'
;MIFFSAHGVPVAYVEKAGDPYKAEMEECVDLIMEELERRKIANAYTLAYQSRVGPVEWLKPYTDETIVELGKKGVKRLLAVPISFVSEHIETLEEIDVEYKELALESGIEKWGRVPALGCEPTFISDLADAVIESLPYVGAMAVSNIEARQSLVPLGSVEELLAAYDSQRRELPPPVLVWEWGWTKSAETWNGRAAMIAVLLLLFLEVTTGEGFLHQWGILPLFR
;
A
#
# COMPACT_ATOMS: atom_id res chain seq x y z
N MET A 1 -0.58 9.87 22.68
CA MET A 1 -0.91 10.64 21.48
C MET A 1 -1.27 9.65 20.40
N ILE A 2 -2.32 9.94 19.64
CA ILE A 2 -2.71 9.15 18.47
C ILE A 2 -1.88 9.65 17.28
N PHE A 3 -1.31 8.74 16.52
CA PHE A 3 -0.42 9.06 15.41
C PHE A 3 -0.94 8.36 14.16
N PHE A 4 -1.66 9.10 13.34
CA PHE A 4 -2.16 8.57 12.07
C PHE A 4 -1.01 8.56 11.06
N SER A 5 -0.78 7.39 10.46
CA SER A 5 0.20 7.23 9.40
C SER A 5 -0.51 6.80 8.11
N ALA A 6 -0.36 7.63 7.09
CA ALA A 6 -0.89 7.39 5.75
C ALA A 6 0.27 7.23 4.77
N HIS A 7 0.12 6.43 3.72
CA HIS A 7 1.14 6.36 2.68
C HIS A 7 1.31 7.74 2.02
N GLY A 8 2.55 8.18 1.84
CA GLY A 8 2.81 9.45 1.17
C GLY A 8 2.48 9.40 -0.32
N VAL A 9 2.27 10.56 -0.93
CA VAL A 9 2.26 10.68 -2.40
C VAL A 9 3.14 11.86 -2.80
N PRO A 10 3.70 11.87 -4.02
CA PRO A 10 4.40 13.04 -4.54
C PRO A 10 3.51 14.29 -4.49
N VAL A 11 4.07 15.43 -4.06
CA VAL A 11 3.33 16.71 -3.95
C VAL A 11 2.70 17.11 -5.29
N ALA A 12 3.38 16.79 -6.39
CA ALA A 12 2.89 17.08 -7.73
C ALA A 12 1.53 16.43 -8.05
N TYR A 13 1.18 15.28 -7.45
CA TYR A 13 -0.12 14.65 -7.69
C TYR A 13 -1.24 15.48 -7.08
N VAL A 14 -1.06 15.96 -5.86
CA VAL A 14 -2.03 16.82 -5.18
C VAL A 14 -2.10 18.20 -5.83
N GLU A 15 -0.96 18.88 -5.98
CA GLU A 15 -0.96 20.28 -6.42
C GLU A 15 -1.19 20.47 -7.92
N LYS A 16 -0.68 19.57 -8.76
CA LYS A 16 -0.74 19.72 -10.24
C LYS A 16 -1.81 18.86 -10.87
N ALA A 17 -2.00 17.63 -10.39
CA ALA A 17 -3.01 16.72 -10.92
C ALA A 17 -4.37 16.84 -10.20
N GLY A 18 -4.43 17.56 -9.08
CA GLY A 18 -5.67 17.77 -8.33
C GLY A 18 -6.14 16.53 -7.58
N ASP A 19 -5.21 15.66 -7.19
CA ASP A 19 -5.52 14.45 -6.44
C ASP A 19 -6.14 14.79 -5.07
N PRO A 20 -7.35 14.29 -4.76
CA PRO A 20 -8.06 14.62 -3.52
C PRO A 20 -7.50 13.91 -2.29
N TYR A 21 -6.57 12.95 -2.45
CA TYR A 21 -6.08 12.06 -1.40
C TYR A 21 -5.73 12.77 -0.09
N LYS A 22 -5.01 13.88 -0.15
CA LYS A 22 -4.63 14.64 1.06
C LYS A 22 -5.86 15.12 1.84
N ALA A 23 -6.84 15.69 1.14
CA ALA A 23 -8.04 16.24 1.75
C ALA A 23 -8.91 15.11 2.34
N GLU A 24 -9.07 14.01 1.61
CA GLU A 24 -9.83 12.84 2.08
C GLU A 24 -9.18 12.18 3.30
N MET A 25 -7.84 12.14 3.38
CA MET A 25 -7.15 11.62 4.57
C MET A 25 -7.31 12.53 5.78
N GLU A 26 -7.22 13.85 5.59
CA GLU A 26 -7.45 14.83 6.67
C GLU A 26 -8.90 14.75 7.17
N GLU A 27 -9.88 14.66 6.27
CA GLU A 27 -11.29 14.49 6.61
C GLU A 27 -11.56 13.18 7.36
N CYS A 28 -10.98 12.06 6.90
CA CYS A 28 -11.12 10.76 7.57
C CYS A 28 -10.57 10.81 9.01
N VAL A 29 -9.40 11.45 9.21
CA VAL A 29 -8.83 11.66 10.54
C VAL A 29 -9.77 12.48 11.42
N ASP A 30 -10.32 13.57 10.90
CA ASP A 30 -11.22 14.45 11.66
C ASP A 30 -12.51 13.71 12.07
N LEU A 31 -13.10 12.91 11.18
CA LEU A 31 -14.28 12.08 11.49
C LEU A 31 -13.99 11.03 12.58
N ILE A 32 -12.81 10.39 12.54
CA ILE A 32 -12.39 9.45 13.59
C ILE A 32 -12.24 10.18 14.93
N MET A 33 -11.62 11.36 14.93
CA MET A 33 -11.40 12.13 16.16
C MET A 33 -12.72 12.67 16.74
N GLU A 34 -13.66 13.11 15.91
CA GLU A 34 -15.02 13.47 16.31
C GLU A 34 -15.72 12.28 16.98
N GLU A 35 -15.60 11.08 16.41
CA GLU A 35 -16.19 9.88 16.99
C GLU A 35 -15.58 9.52 18.36
N LEU A 36 -14.26 9.67 18.51
CA LEU A 36 -13.59 9.48 19.80
C LEU A 36 -14.05 10.52 20.83
N GLU A 37 -14.22 11.77 20.44
CA GLU A 37 -14.74 12.83 21.29
C GLU A 37 -16.18 12.52 21.75
N ARG A 38 -17.05 12.07 20.83
CA ARG A 38 -18.40 11.61 21.15
C ARG A 38 -18.41 10.46 22.17
N ARG A 39 -17.40 9.60 22.13
CA ARG A 39 -17.16 8.51 23.11
C ARG A 39 -16.47 8.98 24.40
N LYS A 40 -16.24 10.29 24.57
CA LYS A 40 -15.55 10.92 25.70
C LYS A 40 -14.08 10.48 25.84
N ILE A 41 -13.44 10.17 24.72
CA ILE A 41 -12.02 9.83 24.63
C ILE A 41 -11.29 11.04 24.05
N ALA A 42 -10.51 11.73 24.90
CA ALA A 42 -9.76 12.91 24.51
C ALA A 42 -8.26 12.60 24.45
N ASN A 43 -7.69 12.65 23.25
CA ASN A 43 -6.26 12.49 23.03
C ASN A 43 -5.77 13.46 21.96
N ALA A 44 -4.59 14.05 22.17
CA ALA A 44 -3.91 14.76 21.10
C ALA A 44 -3.58 13.79 19.96
N TYR A 45 -3.69 14.27 18.72
CA TYR A 45 -3.40 13.51 17.51
C TYR A 45 -2.52 14.29 16.54
N THR A 46 -1.93 13.59 15.59
CA THR A 46 -1.27 14.16 14.40
C THR A 46 -1.38 13.17 13.24
N LEU A 47 -1.37 13.70 12.02
CA LEU A 47 -1.26 12.94 10.78
C LEU A 47 0.15 13.13 10.19
N ALA A 48 0.76 12.05 9.71
CA ALA A 48 2.02 12.07 8.98
C ALA A 48 2.01 11.05 7.84
N TYR A 49 2.92 11.25 6.89
CA TYR A 49 3.00 10.49 5.65
C TYR A 49 4.28 9.64 5.60
N GLN A 50 4.13 8.33 5.38
CA GLN A 50 5.20 7.33 5.35
C GLN A 50 5.62 6.94 3.93
N SER A 51 6.61 6.04 3.82
CA SER A 51 6.96 5.32 2.58
C SER A 51 7.37 6.21 1.39
N ARG A 52 8.10 7.31 1.64
CA ARG A 52 8.65 8.17 0.58
C ARG A 52 9.81 7.50 -0.15
N VAL A 53 9.84 7.59 -1.47
CA VAL A 53 10.93 7.05 -2.31
C VAL A 53 11.44 8.03 -3.35
N GLY A 54 12.74 7.94 -3.64
CA GLY A 54 13.40 8.77 -4.65
C GLY A 54 13.55 10.24 -4.25
N PRO A 55 14.06 11.08 -5.17
CA PRO A 55 14.49 12.45 -4.86
C PRO A 55 13.38 13.50 -4.98
N VAL A 56 12.15 13.11 -5.32
CA VAL A 56 11.03 14.05 -5.51
C VAL A 56 10.47 14.52 -4.16
N GLU A 57 9.73 15.63 -4.16
CA GLU A 57 9.05 16.07 -2.94
C GLU A 57 7.75 15.29 -2.71
N TRP A 58 7.56 14.80 -1.48
CA TRP A 58 6.40 14.04 -1.02
C TRP A 58 5.60 14.83 0.00
N LEU A 59 4.35 14.43 0.21
CA LEU A 59 3.50 15.03 1.23
C LEU A 59 4.14 15.01 2.61
N LYS A 60 3.98 16.12 3.31
CA LYS A 60 4.50 16.38 4.66
C LYS A 60 3.33 16.52 5.64
N PRO A 61 3.55 16.25 6.93
CA PRO A 61 4.84 15.94 7.57
C PRO A 61 5.26 14.47 7.37
N TYR A 62 6.55 14.19 7.36
CA TYR A 62 7.07 12.83 7.16
C TYR A 62 7.02 12.02 8.46
N THR A 63 6.63 10.74 8.38
CA THR A 63 6.44 9.90 9.57
C THR A 63 7.70 9.78 10.42
N ASP A 64 8.84 9.47 9.79
CA ASP A 64 10.15 9.35 10.44
C ASP A 64 10.57 10.63 11.17
N GLU A 65 10.50 11.78 10.48
CA GLU A 65 10.85 13.08 11.05
C GLU A 65 9.91 13.48 12.20
N THR A 66 8.62 13.24 12.04
CA THR A 66 7.60 13.58 13.04
C THR A 66 7.79 12.78 14.32
N ILE A 67 8.10 11.49 14.23
CA ILE A 67 8.38 10.63 15.39
C ILE A 67 9.54 11.20 16.21
N VAL A 68 10.64 11.56 15.54
CA VAL A 68 11.82 12.16 16.19
C VAL A 68 11.46 13.48 16.88
N GLU A 69 10.71 14.34 16.21
CA GLU A 69 10.26 15.61 16.79
C GLU A 69 9.37 15.42 18.02
N LEU A 70 8.43 14.48 17.98
CA LEU A 70 7.53 14.20 19.10
C LEU A 70 8.30 13.67 20.31
N GLY A 71 9.28 12.79 20.08
CA GLY A 71 10.20 12.34 21.12
C GLY A 71 10.96 13.50 21.78
N LYS A 72 11.54 14.40 20.97
CA LYS A 72 12.20 15.64 21.45
C LYS A 72 11.27 16.57 22.21
N LYS A 73 9.99 16.65 21.82
CA LYS A 73 8.93 17.41 22.51
C LYS A 73 8.46 16.75 23.82
N GLY A 74 9.00 15.58 24.17
CA GLY A 74 8.71 14.88 25.42
C GLY A 74 7.49 13.96 25.36
N VAL A 75 6.98 13.63 24.17
CA VAL A 75 5.89 12.64 24.04
C VAL A 75 6.42 11.26 24.44
N LYS A 76 5.81 10.66 25.47
CA LYS A 76 6.23 9.37 26.01
C LYS A 76 5.43 8.17 25.51
N ARG A 77 4.24 8.40 24.95
CA ARG A 77 3.31 7.35 24.54
C ARG A 77 2.70 7.66 23.18
N LEU A 78 2.98 6.83 22.19
CA LEU A 78 2.49 6.95 20.83
C LEU A 78 1.66 5.70 20.47
N LEU A 79 0.51 5.92 19.85
CA LEU A 79 -0.33 4.87 19.27
C LEU A 79 -0.45 5.13 17.77
N ALA A 80 0.26 4.33 16.96
CA ALA A 80 0.23 4.41 15.52
C ALA A 80 -1.07 3.82 14.95
N VAL A 81 -1.67 4.51 13.99
CA VAL A 81 -2.89 4.09 13.28
C VAL A 81 -2.59 4.09 11.78
N PRO A 82 -2.47 2.91 11.14
CA PRO A 82 -2.32 2.84 9.69
C PRO A 82 -3.67 3.15 9.03
N ILE A 83 -3.82 4.38 8.52
CA ILE A 83 -5.15 4.88 8.10
C ILE A 83 -5.43 4.74 6.61
N SER A 84 -4.39 4.67 5.77
CA SER A 84 -4.54 4.64 4.32
C SER A 84 -4.78 3.25 3.73
N PHE A 85 -4.87 2.22 4.56
CA PHE A 85 -5.01 0.83 4.12
C PHE A 85 -5.83 -0.01 5.11
N VAL A 86 -6.55 -0.98 4.57
CA VAL A 86 -7.49 -1.81 5.34
C VAL A 86 -6.96 -3.19 5.71
N SER A 87 -5.83 -3.61 5.14
CA SER A 87 -5.20 -4.92 5.38
C SER A 87 -3.76 -4.74 5.85
N GLU A 88 -3.21 -5.74 6.54
CA GLU A 88 -1.79 -5.77 6.86
C GLU A 88 -0.94 -5.95 5.60
N HIS A 89 0.19 -5.25 5.53
CA HIS A 89 1.14 -5.28 4.41
C HIS A 89 2.55 -4.90 4.91
N ILE A 90 3.53 -4.79 4.00
CA ILE A 90 4.92 -4.53 4.39
C ILE A 90 5.05 -3.20 5.15
N GLU A 91 4.32 -2.18 4.73
CA GLU A 91 4.32 -0.87 5.37
C GLU A 91 3.65 -0.85 6.76
N THR A 92 2.89 -1.87 7.18
CA THR A 92 2.43 -1.99 8.59
C THR A 92 3.33 -2.90 9.41
N LEU A 93 3.66 -4.07 8.86
CA LEU A 93 4.36 -5.13 9.59
C LEU A 93 5.86 -4.87 9.74
N GLU A 94 6.47 -4.18 8.78
CA GLU A 94 7.89 -3.84 8.81
C GLU A 94 8.08 -2.36 9.17
N GLU A 95 7.57 -1.43 8.35
CA GLU A 95 7.82 0.00 8.61
C GLU A 95 7.26 0.45 9.97
N ILE A 96 5.99 0.19 10.29
CA ILE A 96 5.40 0.66 11.56
C ILE A 96 5.83 -0.20 12.76
N ASP A 97 5.79 -1.53 12.64
CA ASP A 97 6.02 -2.43 13.77
C ASP A 97 7.50 -2.65 14.12
N VAL A 98 8.41 -2.43 13.16
CA VAL A 98 9.85 -2.59 13.33
C VAL A 98 10.54 -1.23 13.26
N GLU A 99 10.60 -0.61 12.09
CA GLU A 99 11.44 0.56 11.84
C GLU A 99 11.02 1.79 12.67
N TYR A 100 9.76 2.21 12.56
CA TYR A 100 9.23 3.38 13.27
C TYR A 100 9.09 3.13 14.77
N LYS A 101 8.85 1.88 15.18
CA LYS A 101 8.89 1.51 16.59
C LYS A 101 10.29 1.68 17.18
N GLU A 102 11.32 1.19 16.50
CA GLU A 102 12.71 1.36 16.91
C GLU A 102 13.07 2.84 16.98
N LEU A 103 12.78 3.59 15.91
CA LEU A 103 12.99 5.04 15.84
C LEU A 103 12.30 5.80 16.97
N ALA A 104 11.06 5.41 17.32
CA ALA A 104 10.31 6.02 18.41
C ALA A 104 11.00 5.81 19.76
N LEU A 105 11.43 4.58 20.03
CA LEU A 105 12.13 4.24 21.27
C LEU A 105 13.45 5.01 21.39
N GLU A 106 14.23 5.07 20.32
CA GLU A 106 15.47 5.85 20.26
C GLU A 106 15.24 7.36 20.45
N SER A 107 14.10 7.86 19.97
CA SER A 107 13.71 9.27 20.07
C SER A 107 13.17 9.66 21.46
N GLY A 108 13.05 8.72 22.39
CA GLY A 108 12.63 8.96 23.78
C GLY A 108 11.14 8.72 24.06
N ILE A 109 10.41 8.11 23.13
CA ILE A 109 9.08 7.53 23.36
C ILE A 109 9.26 6.21 24.14
N GLU A 110 8.47 6.00 25.18
CA GLU A 110 8.63 4.83 26.08
C GLU A 110 7.57 3.75 25.83
N LYS A 111 6.41 4.14 25.32
CA LYS A 111 5.31 3.24 24.97
C LYS A 111 4.90 3.45 23.54
N TRP A 112 5.04 2.39 22.76
CA TRP A 112 4.57 2.28 21.39
C TRP A 112 3.45 1.26 21.32
N GLY A 113 2.41 1.57 20.57
CA GLY A 113 1.40 0.62 20.15
C GLY A 113 1.02 0.90 18.70
N ARG A 114 0.52 -0.12 18.01
CA ARG A 114 -0.09 0.01 16.69
C ARG A 114 -1.50 -0.54 16.76
N VAL A 115 -2.45 0.16 16.14
CA VAL A 115 -3.80 -0.35 15.90
C VAL A 115 -3.74 -1.34 14.73
N PRO A 116 -4.29 -2.57 14.86
CA PRO A 116 -4.37 -3.49 13.73
C PRO A 116 -5.08 -2.86 12.53
N ALA A 117 -4.71 -3.25 11.31
CA ALA A 117 -5.50 -2.93 10.14
C ALA A 117 -6.91 -3.55 10.27
N LEU A 118 -7.90 -2.99 9.57
CA LEU A 118 -9.31 -3.41 9.66
C LEU A 118 -9.51 -4.90 9.34
N GLY A 119 -8.72 -5.45 8.41
CA GLY A 119 -8.70 -6.85 8.03
C GLY A 119 -10.10 -7.41 7.77
N CYS A 120 -10.52 -8.36 8.60
CA CYS A 120 -11.82 -9.02 8.52
C CYS A 120 -12.77 -8.61 9.66
N GLU A 121 -12.63 -7.39 10.19
CA GLU A 121 -13.54 -6.87 11.21
C GLU A 121 -14.99 -6.91 10.69
N PRO A 122 -15.93 -7.59 11.40
CA PRO A 122 -17.30 -7.77 10.91
C PRO A 122 -18.02 -6.45 10.60
N THR A 123 -17.78 -5.42 11.42
CA THR A 123 -18.36 -4.08 11.21
C THR A 123 -17.87 -3.45 9.91
N PHE A 124 -16.58 -3.60 9.59
CA PHE A 124 -16.02 -3.09 8.35
C PHE A 124 -16.58 -3.82 7.13
N ILE A 125 -16.71 -5.15 7.20
CA ILE A 125 -17.31 -5.95 6.12
C ILE A 125 -18.78 -5.56 5.90
N SER A 126 -19.53 -5.33 6.98
CA SER A 126 -20.91 -4.84 6.89
C SER A 126 -20.99 -3.47 6.22
N ASP A 127 -20.13 -2.53 6.64
CA ASP A 127 -20.06 -1.18 6.08
C ASP A 127 -19.73 -1.18 4.59
N LEU A 128 -18.81 -2.05 4.14
CA LEU A 128 -18.56 -2.26 2.71
C LEU A 128 -19.80 -2.75 1.96
N ALA A 129 -20.59 -3.65 2.55
CA ALA A 129 -21.81 -4.14 1.94
C ALA A 129 -22.87 -3.02 1.85
N ASP A 130 -23.00 -2.21 2.92
CA ASP A 130 -23.89 -1.07 2.96
C ASP A 130 -23.50 -0.01 1.91
N ALA A 131 -22.21 0.31 1.79
CA ALA A 131 -21.70 1.22 0.76
C ALA A 131 -22.02 0.75 -0.67
N VAL A 132 -21.92 -0.56 -0.94
CA VAL A 132 -22.34 -1.13 -2.23
C VAL A 132 -23.84 -0.94 -2.45
N ILE A 133 -24.67 -1.25 -1.45
CA ILE A 133 -26.13 -1.11 -1.54
C ILE A 133 -26.52 0.36 -1.78
N GLU A 134 -25.90 1.29 -1.06
CA GLU A 134 -26.11 2.74 -1.21
C GLU A 134 -25.70 3.26 -2.60
N SER A 135 -24.70 2.63 -3.23
CA SER A 135 -24.27 2.99 -4.58
C SER A 135 -25.22 2.52 -5.69
N LEU A 136 -26.03 1.48 -5.46
CA LEU A 136 -26.87 0.85 -6.48
C LEU A 136 -27.81 1.80 -7.25
N PRO A 137 -28.50 2.77 -6.62
CA PRO A 137 -29.36 3.71 -7.33
C PRO A 137 -28.59 4.56 -8.36
N TYR A 138 -27.36 4.95 -8.04
CA TYR A 138 -26.48 5.73 -8.92
C TYR A 138 -25.96 4.88 -10.09
N VAL A 139 -25.58 3.64 -9.82
CA VAL A 139 -25.15 2.68 -10.85
C VAL A 139 -26.29 2.39 -11.82
N GLY A 140 -27.52 2.22 -11.33
CA GLY A 140 -28.70 2.05 -12.17
C GLY A 140 -28.94 3.26 -13.09
N ALA A 141 -28.85 4.48 -12.55
CA ALA A 141 -29.01 5.71 -13.33
C ALA A 141 -27.91 5.88 -14.40
N MET A 142 -26.64 5.59 -14.06
CA MET A 142 -25.51 5.63 -15.01
C MET A 142 -25.57 4.52 -16.05
N ALA A 143 -26.04 3.33 -15.68
CA ALA A 143 -26.22 2.23 -16.63
C ALA A 143 -27.31 2.57 -17.64
N VAL A 144 -28.45 3.13 -17.20
CA VAL A 144 -29.54 3.55 -18.09
C VAL A 144 -29.09 4.66 -19.04
N SER A 145 -28.36 5.68 -18.57
CA SER A 145 -27.85 6.74 -19.44
C SER A 145 -26.80 6.24 -20.45
N ASN A 146 -25.96 5.26 -20.07
CA ASN A 146 -25.00 4.63 -20.98
C ASN A 146 -25.64 3.67 -21.99
N ILE A 147 -26.75 3.02 -21.63
CA ILE A 147 -27.56 2.19 -22.55
C ILE A 147 -28.21 3.08 -23.62
N GLU A 148 -28.73 4.25 -23.25
CA GLU A 148 -29.24 5.25 -24.20
C GLU A 148 -28.12 5.80 -25.12
N ALA A 149 -26.88 5.87 -24.62
CA ALA A 149 -25.70 6.33 -25.37
C ALA A 149 -24.98 5.24 -26.21
N ARG A 150 -25.44 3.98 -26.23
CA ARG A 150 -24.82 2.83 -26.95
C ARG A 150 -23.32 2.62 -26.68
N GLN A 151 -22.81 3.03 -25.53
CA GLN A 151 -21.47 2.64 -25.09
C GLN A 151 -21.61 2.00 -23.71
N SER A 152 -21.69 0.66 -23.69
CA SER A 152 -21.38 -0.06 -22.47
C SER A 152 -19.89 0.18 -22.18
N LEU A 153 -19.58 0.95 -21.15
CA LEU A 153 -18.21 1.21 -20.70
C LEU A 153 -17.45 -0.08 -20.34
N VAL A 154 -18.16 -1.20 -20.19
CA VAL A 154 -17.62 -2.55 -20.12
C VAL A 154 -18.36 -3.39 -21.16
N PRO A 155 -17.69 -4.01 -22.16
CA PRO A 155 -18.33 -5.03 -22.96
C PRO A 155 -18.88 -6.07 -22.00
N LEU A 156 -20.17 -6.39 -22.07
CA LEU A 156 -20.76 -7.56 -21.39
C LEU A 156 -20.17 -8.89 -21.89
N GLY A 157 -19.11 -8.85 -22.70
CA GLY A 157 -18.10 -9.88 -22.73
C GLY A 157 -17.35 -9.89 -21.41
N SER A 158 -17.94 -10.64 -20.48
CA SER A 158 -17.22 -11.49 -19.52
C SER A 158 -17.28 -11.17 -18.04
N VAL A 159 -18.45 -10.79 -17.52
CA VAL A 159 -18.73 -11.11 -16.12
C VAL A 159 -18.58 -12.62 -15.90
N GLU A 160 -19.02 -13.48 -16.83
CA GLU A 160 -18.76 -14.92 -16.77
C GLU A 160 -17.27 -15.31 -16.93
N GLU A 161 -16.44 -14.66 -17.75
CA GLU A 161 -14.99 -15.01 -17.80
C GLU A 161 -14.22 -14.41 -16.63
N LEU A 162 -14.62 -13.24 -16.10
CA LEU A 162 -14.11 -12.69 -14.85
C LEU A 162 -14.47 -13.59 -13.67
N LEU A 163 -15.71 -14.09 -13.60
CA LEU A 163 -16.13 -15.08 -12.61
C LEU A 163 -15.45 -16.44 -12.83
N ALA A 164 -15.15 -16.83 -14.07
CA ALA A 164 -14.38 -18.03 -14.38
C ALA A 164 -12.89 -17.87 -14.01
N ALA A 165 -12.34 -16.66 -14.08
CA ALA A 165 -11.00 -16.33 -13.62
C ALA A 165 -10.94 -16.10 -12.11
N TYR A 166 -12.05 -15.72 -11.49
CA TYR A 166 -12.20 -15.46 -10.07
C TYR A 166 -12.60 -16.75 -9.33
N ASP A 167 -11.63 -17.65 -9.18
CA ASP A 167 -11.75 -18.77 -8.26
C ASP A 167 -11.67 -18.27 -6.81
N SER A 168 -12.85 -17.94 -6.26
CA SER A 168 -13.05 -17.50 -4.88
C SER A 168 -12.53 -18.48 -3.81
N GLN A 169 -12.18 -19.71 -4.17
CA GLN A 169 -11.74 -20.71 -3.20
C GLN A 169 -10.22 -20.87 -3.09
N ARG A 170 -9.41 -20.48 -4.10
CA ARG A 170 -7.94 -20.69 -4.15
C ARG A 170 -7.48 -21.96 -3.39
N ARG A 171 -8.18 -23.08 -3.59
CA ARG A 171 -7.86 -24.33 -2.89
C ARG A 171 -6.66 -25.03 -3.52
N GLU A 172 -6.37 -24.74 -4.79
CA GLU A 172 -5.25 -25.31 -5.52
C GLU A 172 -4.59 -24.24 -6.41
N LEU A 173 -3.26 -24.29 -6.50
CA LEU A 173 -2.50 -23.46 -7.43
C LEU A 173 -2.82 -23.90 -8.87
N PRO A 174 -2.87 -22.97 -9.83
CA PRO A 174 -2.98 -23.36 -11.24
C PRO A 174 -1.85 -24.33 -11.59
N PRO A 175 -2.12 -25.38 -12.38
CA PRO A 175 -1.12 -26.36 -12.74
C PRO A 175 0.09 -25.66 -13.37
N PRO A 176 1.32 -26.12 -13.09
CA PRO A 176 2.51 -25.48 -13.62
C PRO A 176 2.44 -25.43 -15.15
N VAL A 177 2.82 -24.29 -15.73
CA VAL A 177 3.00 -24.19 -17.17
C VAL A 177 4.19 -25.07 -17.57
N LEU A 178 3.88 -26.26 -18.09
CA LEU A 178 4.88 -27.27 -18.45
C LEU A 178 5.46 -27.07 -19.85
N VAL A 179 4.70 -26.46 -20.75
CA VAL A 179 5.07 -26.32 -22.16
C VAL A 179 5.07 -24.86 -22.53
N TRP A 180 6.08 -24.45 -23.28
CA TRP A 180 6.19 -23.09 -23.79
C TRP A 180 5.35 -22.89 -25.04
N GLU A 181 4.53 -21.84 -25.07
CA GLU A 181 3.74 -21.43 -26.22
C GLU A 181 4.23 -20.09 -26.77
N TRP A 182 4.33 -19.99 -28.09
CA TRP A 182 4.71 -18.76 -28.78
C TRP A 182 3.56 -17.75 -28.78
N GLY A 183 3.83 -16.49 -28.39
CA GLY A 183 2.89 -15.38 -28.49
C GLY A 183 2.73 -14.56 -27.21
N TRP A 184 1.66 -13.78 -27.12
CA TRP A 184 1.31 -12.98 -25.95
C TRP A 184 0.44 -13.81 -25.00
N THR A 185 1.02 -14.87 -24.44
CA THR A 185 0.33 -15.81 -23.54
C THR A 185 0.97 -15.82 -22.15
N LYS A 186 0.21 -16.19 -21.12
CA LYS A 186 0.73 -16.36 -19.75
C LYS A 186 1.91 -17.35 -19.69
N SER A 187 1.92 -18.34 -20.58
CA SER A 187 3.04 -19.27 -20.72
C SER A 187 4.32 -18.55 -21.17
N ALA A 188 4.23 -17.75 -22.23
CA ALA A 188 5.37 -17.00 -22.75
C ALA A 188 5.95 -16.06 -21.68
N GLU A 189 5.08 -15.32 -20.97
CA GLU A 189 5.48 -14.45 -19.85
C GLU A 189 6.21 -15.20 -18.74
N THR A 190 5.66 -16.35 -18.31
CA THR A 190 6.25 -17.15 -17.22
C THR A 190 7.63 -17.68 -17.58
N TRP A 191 7.80 -18.20 -18.80
CA TRP A 191 9.08 -18.71 -19.27
C TRP A 191 10.10 -17.62 -19.57
N ASN A 192 9.67 -16.50 -20.14
CA ASN A 192 10.53 -15.33 -20.36
C ASN A 192 11.01 -14.76 -19.03
N GLY A 193 10.13 -14.67 -18.02
CA GLY A 193 10.47 -14.26 -16.67
C GLY A 193 11.48 -15.22 -16.00
N ARG A 194 11.28 -16.54 -16.14
CA ARG A 194 12.24 -17.55 -15.65
C ARG A 194 13.59 -17.43 -16.33
N ALA A 195 13.62 -17.29 -17.65
CA ALA A 195 14.85 -17.12 -18.42
C ALA A 195 15.59 -15.82 -18.01
N ALA A 196 14.86 -14.72 -17.82
CA ALA A 196 15.42 -13.46 -17.33
C ALA A 196 16.01 -13.61 -15.92
N MET A 197 15.31 -14.26 -14.98
CA MET A 197 15.84 -14.50 -13.63
C MET A 197 17.08 -15.40 -13.63
N ILE A 198 17.12 -16.44 -14.47
CA ILE A 198 18.31 -17.27 -14.64
C ILE A 198 19.46 -16.43 -15.20
N ALA A 199 19.21 -15.56 -16.17
CA ALA A 199 20.23 -14.68 -16.71
C ALA A 199 20.78 -13.71 -15.64
N VAL A 200 19.91 -13.11 -14.82
CA VAL A 200 20.33 -12.25 -13.69
C VAL A 200 21.15 -13.04 -12.68
N LEU A 201 20.73 -14.25 -12.30
CA LEU A 201 21.46 -15.09 -11.36
C LEU A 201 22.84 -15.51 -11.90
N LEU A 202 22.93 -15.85 -13.19
CA LEU A 202 24.20 -16.18 -13.84
C LEU A 202 25.12 -14.96 -13.91
N LEU A 203 24.58 -13.78 -14.19
CA LEU A 203 25.35 -12.53 -14.16
C LEU A 203 25.87 -12.25 -12.75
N LEU A 204 25.03 -12.32 -11.73
CA LEU A 204 25.44 -12.14 -10.34
C LEU A 204 26.50 -13.17 -9.90
N PHE A 205 26.34 -14.44 -10.30
CA PHE A 205 27.32 -15.47 -10.01
C PHE A 205 28.66 -15.21 -10.70
N LEU A 206 28.63 -14.79 -11.96
CA LEU A 206 29.83 -14.37 -12.69
C LEU A 206 30.49 -13.18 -11.99
N GLU A 207 29.73 -12.13 -11.66
CA GLU A 207 30.27 -10.95 -11.00
C GLU A 207 30.90 -11.26 -9.64
N VAL A 208 30.31 -12.16 -8.85
CA VAL A 208 30.87 -12.60 -7.56
C VAL A 208 32.12 -13.46 -7.74
N THR A 209 32.20 -14.29 -8.78
CA THR A 209 33.32 -15.22 -8.98
C THR A 209 34.49 -14.61 -9.73
N THR A 210 34.25 -13.66 -10.63
CA THR A 210 35.31 -12.98 -11.40
C THR A 210 35.78 -11.68 -10.76
N GLY A 211 34.96 -11.06 -9.89
CA GLY A 211 35.25 -9.76 -9.30
C GLY A 211 35.23 -8.59 -10.29
N GLU A 212 34.86 -8.84 -11.55
CA GLU A 212 34.74 -7.83 -12.59
C GLU A 212 33.29 -7.79 -13.09
N GLY A 213 32.60 -6.68 -12.80
CA GLY A 213 31.17 -6.52 -13.05
C GLY A 213 30.67 -5.10 -12.82
N PHE A 214 29.45 -4.83 -13.28
CA PHE A 214 28.82 -3.51 -13.15
C PHE A 214 28.58 -3.15 -11.68
N LEU A 215 28.20 -4.13 -10.84
CA LEU A 215 28.00 -3.92 -9.40
C LEU A 215 29.31 -3.68 -8.64
N HIS A 216 30.44 -4.21 -9.11
CA HIS A 216 31.77 -3.91 -8.56
C HIS A 216 32.28 -2.52 -9.00
N GLN A 217 31.99 -2.10 -10.24
CA GLN A 217 32.32 -0.75 -10.72
C GLN A 217 31.58 0.36 -9.95
N TRP A 218 30.38 0.07 -9.46
CA TRP A 218 29.58 0.99 -8.63
C TRP A 218 29.78 0.80 -7.13
N GLY A 219 30.69 -0.09 -6.70
CA GLY A 219 31.05 -0.29 -5.28
C GLY A 219 29.98 -0.97 -4.42
N ILE A 220 29.01 -1.65 -5.04
CA ILE A 220 27.91 -2.34 -4.35
C ILE A 220 28.35 -3.70 -3.80
N LEU A 221 29.27 -4.39 -4.50
CA LEU A 221 29.86 -5.65 -4.06
C LEU A 221 31.36 -5.48 -3.71
N PRO A 222 31.84 -6.09 -2.61
CA PRO A 222 33.25 -6.00 -2.22
C PRO A 222 34.14 -6.77 -3.18
N LEU A 223 35.23 -6.14 -3.65
CA LEU A 223 36.26 -6.80 -4.44
C LEU A 223 36.92 -7.90 -3.59
N PHE A 224 36.63 -9.16 -3.90
CA PHE A 224 37.38 -10.27 -3.32
C PHE A 224 38.79 -10.29 -3.93
N ARG A 225 39.80 -9.98 -3.11
CA ARG A 225 41.22 -10.27 -3.40
C ARG A 225 41.58 -11.67 -2.95
#